data_AF-A0A087TH29-F1
#
_entry.id   AF-A0A087TH29-F1
#
_cell.length_a   1.000
_cell.length_b   1.000
_cell.length_c   1.000
_cell.angle_alpha   90.00
_cell.angle_beta   90.00
_cell.angle_gamma   90.00
#
_symmetry.space_group_name_H-M   'P 1'
#
loop_
_entity.id
_entity.type
_entity.pdbx_description
1 polymer ?
#
loop_
_entity_poly.entity_id
_entity_poly.type
_entity_poly.pdbx_seq_one_letter_code
_entity_poly.pdbx_strand_id
1 'polypeptide(L)' 'FKYSSNENFGLLLWNGQIYSEDGDYLGVGLSNNRLHLVWNLGWLSRNEIITNVIPPDKNVWHHLYIER' A
#
# COMPACT_ATOMS: atom_id res chain seq x y z
N PHE A 1 -6.33 8.00 -4.23
CA PHE A 1 -6.84 7.45 -5.51
C PHE A 1 -7.97 6.46 -5.22
N LYS A 2 -8.66 5.94 -6.24
CA LYS A 2 -9.75 4.97 -6.06
C LYS A 2 -9.34 3.59 -6.57
N TYR A 3 -9.80 2.53 -5.93
CA TYR A 3 -9.60 1.16 -6.39
C TYR A 3 -10.86 0.30 -6.17
N SER A 4 -10.98 -0.76 -6.97
CA SER A 4 -11.98 -1.83 -6.83
C SER A 4 -11.30 -3.13 -7.26
N SER A 5 -11.35 -4.16 -6.44
CA SER A 5 -10.75 -5.47 -6.72
C SER A 5 -11.56 -6.58 -6.05
N ASN A 6 -11.57 -7.77 -6.66
CA ASN A 6 -12.08 -8.99 -6.04
C ASN A 6 -10.96 -9.83 -5.42
N GLU A 7 -9.69 -9.44 -5.65
CA GLU A 7 -8.52 -10.08 -5.07
C GLU A 7 -8.24 -9.52 -3.67
N ASN A 8 -7.83 -10.39 -2.75
CA ASN A 8 -7.46 -10.04 -1.37
C ASN A 8 -5.96 -9.72 -1.20
N PHE A 9 -5.18 -9.82 -2.28
CA PHE A 9 -3.78 -9.42 -2.38
C PHE A 9 -3.51 -8.66 -3.68
N GLY A 10 -2.56 -7.73 -3.66
CA GLY A 10 -2.12 -7.05 -4.88
C GLY A 10 -1.34 -5.76 -4.61
N LEU A 11 -0.56 -5.33 -5.60
CA LEU A 11 0.13 -4.04 -5.58
C LEU A 11 -0.74 -2.99 -6.28
N LEU A 12 -1.06 -1.90 -5.58
CA LEU A 12 -1.90 -0.81 -6.10
C LEU A 12 -1.07 0.36 -6.61
N LEU A 13 0.00 0.69 -5.89
CA LEU A 13 0.91 1.78 -6.23
C LEU A 13 2.33 1.39 -5.84
N TRP A 14 3.27 1.69 -6.73
CA TRP A 14 4.69 1.60 -6.45
C TRP A 14 5.38 2.83 -6.99
N ASN A 15 6.14 3.49 -6.12
CA ASN A 15 7.02 4.57 -6.48
C ASN A 15 8.34 4.39 -5.73
N GLY A 16 9.34 3.85 -6.39
CA GLY A 16 10.64 3.63 -5.77
C GLY A 16 11.61 3.03 -6.76
N GLN A 17 12.89 3.31 -6.54
CA GLN A 17 14.00 2.70 -7.27
C GLN A 17 14.94 2.06 -6.25
N ILE A 18 14.68 0.80 -5.94
CA ILE A 18 15.46 0.05 -4.96
C ILE A 18 16.71 -0.49 -5.65
N TYR A 19 17.80 0.28 -5.60
CA TYR A 19 19.13 -0.16 -6.04
C TYR A 19 19.97 -0.74 -4.89
N SER A 20 19.53 -0.52 -3.65
CA SER A 20 20.12 -1.01 -2.40
C SER A 20 19.03 -1.14 -1.34
N GLU A 21 19.33 -1.78 -0.20
CA GLU A 21 18.38 -1.95 0.92
C GLU A 21 17.89 -0.62 1.51
N ASP A 22 18.65 0.46 1.33
CA ASP A 22 18.31 1.83 1.74
C ASP A 22 17.65 2.66 0.64
N GLY A 23 17.26 2.05 -0.48
CA GLY A 23 16.60 2.77 -1.56
C GLY A 23 15.27 3.39 -1.13
N ASP A 24 15.04 4.63 -1.55
CA ASP A 24 13.79 5.33 -1.30
C ASP A 24 12.64 4.67 -2.05
N TYR A 25 11.53 4.46 -1.34
CA TYR A 25 10.30 3.97 -1.94
C TYR A 25 9.05 4.37 -1.15
N LEU A 26 7.93 4.34 -1.86
CA LEU A 26 6.57 4.40 -1.36
C LEU A 26 5.75 3.33 -2.08
N GLY A 27 5.06 2.49 -1.32
CA GLY A 27 4.22 1.42 -1.83
C GLY A 27 2.85 1.45 -1.18
N VAL A 28 1.82 1.16 -1.99
CA VAL A 28 0.49 0.84 -1.50
C VAL A 28 0.09 -0.53 -2.02
N GLY A 29 -0.27 -1.44 -1.14
CA GLY A 29 -0.70 -2.78 -1.49
C GLY A 29 -1.90 -3.25 -0.67
N LEU A 30 -2.51 -4.33 -1.12
CA LEU A 30 -3.52 -5.08 -0.39
C LEU A 30 -2.90 -6.42 0.04
N SER A 31 -3.14 -6.82 1.29
CA SER A 31 -2.79 -8.13 1.81
C SER A 31 -3.82 -8.56 2.86
N ASN A 32 -4.41 -9.74 2.70
CA ASN A 32 -5.45 -10.25 3.59
C ASN A 32 -6.60 -9.25 3.84
N ASN A 33 -7.08 -8.60 2.77
CA ASN A 33 -8.12 -7.57 2.82
C ASN A 33 -7.75 -6.34 3.69
N ARG A 34 -6.46 -6.07 3.90
CA ARG A 34 -5.98 -4.85 4.56
C ARG A 34 -5.15 -4.05 3.57
N LEU A 35 -5.26 -2.73 3.63
CA LEU A 35 -4.35 -1.85 2.90
C LEU A 35 -3.08 -1.67 3.71
N HIS A 36 -1.96 -1.81 3.01
CA HIS A 36 -0.61 -1.59 3.50
C HIS A 36 -0.05 -0.37 2.78
N LEU A 37 0.30 0.66 3.54
CA LEU A 37 1.10 1.79 3.09
C LEU A 37 2.51 1.58 3.64
N VAL A 38 3.47 1.35 2.76
CA VAL A 38 4.87 1.12 3.13
C VAL A 38 5.75 2.19 2.53
N TRP A 39 6.78 2.61 3.26
CA TRP A 39 7.76 3.56 2.73
C TRP A 39 9.12 3.37 3.36
N ASN A 40 10.16 3.81 2.65
CA ASN A 40 11.53 3.99 3.14
C ASN A 40 12.03 5.32 2.59
N LEU A 41 12.65 6.15 3.42
CA LEU A 41 13.23 7.45 3.05
C LEU A 41 14.76 7.44 3.23
N GLY A 42 15.37 6.26 3.11
CA GLY A 42 16.79 6.01 3.33
C GLY A 42 17.14 5.73 4.79
N TRP A 43 18.41 5.38 5.03
CA TRP A 43 18.98 5.13 6.37
C TRP A 43 18.12 4.24 7.26
N LEU A 44 17.68 3.08 6.74
CA LEU A 44 16.87 2.11 7.47
C LEU A 44 15.55 2.70 8.04
N SER A 45 15.00 3.76 7.44
CA SER A 45 13.75 4.42 7.88
C SER A 45 12.47 3.74 7.36
N ARG A 46 12.56 2.43 7.08
CA ARG A 46 11.42 1.64 6.62
C ARG A 46 10.29 1.68 7.65
N ASN A 47 9.09 2.03 7.20
CA ASN A 47 7.89 2.08 8.01
C ASN A 47 6.66 1.54 7.26
N GLU A 48 5.60 1.27 8.02
CA GLU A 48 4.36 0.70 7.51
C GLU A 48 3.15 1.19 8.31
N ILE A 49 2.06 1.51 7.60
CA ILE A 49 0.72 1.69 8.17
C ILE A 49 -0.19 0.63 7.57
N ILE A 50 -0.95 -0.05 8.43
CA ILE A 50 -1.89 -1.11 8.06
C ILE A 50 -3.29 -0.71 8.51
N THR A 51 -4.27 -0.81 7.61
CA THR A 51 -5.66 -0.56 7.96
C THR A 51 -6.29 -1.74 8.74
N ASN A 52 -7.48 -1.50 9.29
CA ASN A 52 -8.38 -2.60 9.64
C ASN A 52 -8.75 -3.43 8.41
N VAL A 53 -9.32 -4.62 8.65
CA VAL A 53 -9.87 -5.47 7.58
C VAL A 53 -10.96 -4.70 6.85
N ILE A 54 -10.81 -4.57 5.55
CA ILE A 54 -11.79 -3.99 4.64
C ILE A 54 -12.75 -5.12 4.26
N PRO A 55 -14.07 -4.97 4.44
CA PRO A 55 -15.03 -5.97 4.01
C PRO A 55 -14.83 -6.31 2.52
N PRO A 56 -14.79 -7.60 2.16
CA PRO A 56 -14.65 -8.03 0.77
C PRO A 56 -15.97 -7.82 0.03
N ASP A 57 -16.30 -6.56 -0.26
CA ASP A 57 -17.48 -6.20 -1.02
C ASP A 57 -17.16 -6.18 -2.51
N LYS A 58 -17.70 -7.16 -3.23
CA LYS A 58 -17.44 -7.32 -4.67
C LYS A 58 -17.92 -6.09 -5.44
N ASN A 59 -17.07 -5.61 -6.35
CA ASN A 59 -17.35 -4.47 -7.24
C ASN A 59 -17.66 -3.15 -6.52
N VAL A 60 -17.22 -2.99 -5.26
CA VAL A 60 -17.33 -1.71 -4.54
C VAL A 60 -16.06 -0.89 -4.73
N TRP A 61 -16.25 0.38 -5.04
CA TRP A 61 -15.15 1.34 -5.12
C TRP A 61 -14.79 1.88 -3.75
N HIS A 62 -13.52 1.75 -3.39
CA HIS A 62 -12.96 2.34 -2.19
C HIS A 62 -12.18 3.61 -2.53
N HIS A 63 -12.28 4.62 -1.66
CA HIS A 63 -11.49 5.84 -1.77
C HIS A 63 -10.33 5.79 -0.77
N LEU A 64 -9.10 5.78 -1.30
CA LEU A 64 -7.90 5.89 -0.50
C LEU A 64 -7.41 7.34 -0.47
N TYR A 65 -7.35 7.90 0.73
CA TYR A 65 -6.79 9.22 1.05
C TYR A 65 -5.56 9.02 1.93
N ILE A 66 -4.42 9.58 1.51
CA ILE A 66 -3.13 9.52 2.20
C ILE A 66 -2.58 10.93 2.23
N GLU A 67 -2.15 11.38 3.40
CA GLU A 67 -1.46 12.66 3.64
C GLU A 67 -0.17 12.43 4.42
N ARG A 68 0.74 13.40 4.36
CA ARG A 68 2.03 13.39 5.05
C ARG A 68 2.06 14.47 6.12
#